data_AF-A0A1Q4FVN1-F1
#
_entry.id   AF-A0A1Q4FVN1-F1
#
_cell.length_a   1.000
_cell.length_b   1.000
_cell.length_c   1.000
_cell.angle_alpha   90.00
_cell.angle_beta   90.00
_cell.angle_gamma   90.00
#
_symmetry.space_group_name_H-M   'P 1'
#
loop_
_entity.id
_entity.type
_entity.pdbx_description
1 polymer ?
#
loop_
_entity_poly.entity_id
_entity_poly.type
_entity_poly.pdbx_seq_one_letter_code
_entity_poly.pdbx_strand_id
1 'polypeptide(L)' 'MAWFSLNPGGNPTVPNDYTIQGSQPSCAGTDHICAVQATPDSNNKPQLTDALKNEMIIALDNRSASTNVSLKDS' A
#
# COMPACT_ATOMS: atom_id res chain seq x y z
N MET A 1 -6.95 -6.11 9.80
CA MET A 1 -6.22 -5.85 8.55
C MET A 1 -4.73 -5.87 8.85
N ALA A 2 -3.90 -6.23 7.88
CA ALA A 2 -2.45 -6.21 8.00
C ALA A 2 -1.87 -5.13 7.07
N TRP A 3 -0.67 -4.65 7.39
CA TRP A 3 0.07 -3.77 6.49
C TRP A 3 0.84 -4.59 5.48
N PHE A 4 0.89 -4.09 4.26
CA PHE A 4 1.57 -4.73 3.14
C PHE A 4 2.48 -3.69 2.53
N SER A 5 3.79 -3.90 2.63
CA SER A 5 4.80 -3.03 2.03
C SER A 5 4.98 -3.42 0.57
N LEU A 6 4.96 -2.43 -0.32
CA LEU A 6 5.29 -2.62 -1.72
C LEU A 6 6.79 -2.91 -1.83
N ASN A 7 7.15 -3.95 -2.58
CA ASN A 7 8.54 -4.30 -2.83
C ASN A 7 9.20 -3.22 -3.72
N PRO A 8 10.52 -2.98 -3.59
CA PRO A 8 11.23 -2.03 -4.44
C PRO A 8 11.03 -2.33 -5.93
N GLY A 9 10.55 -1.35 -6.70
CA GLY A 9 10.25 -1.51 -8.13
C GLY A 9 9.00 -2.35 -8.44
N GLY A 10 8.23 -2.76 -7.42
CA GLY A 10 6.97 -3.47 -7.57
C GLY A 10 5.84 -2.57 -8.07
N ASN A 11 4.82 -3.18 -8.65
CA ASN A 11 3.63 -2.49 -9.11
C ASN A 11 2.57 -2.43 -7.99
N PRO A 12 2.12 -1.23 -7.58
CA PRO A 12 1.12 -1.08 -6.52
C PRO A 12 -0.24 -1.70 -6.84
N THR A 13 -0.56 -1.98 -8.12
CA THR A 13 -1.81 -2.65 -8.49
C THR A 13 -1.69 -4.19 -8.51
N VAL A 14 -0.51 -4.74 -8.24
CA VAL A 14 -0.22 -6.18 -8.25
C VAL A 14 -0.08 -6.68 -6.82
N PRO A 15 -1.03 -7.48 -6.29
CA PRO A 15 -0.97 -7.99 -4.91
C PRO A 15 0.31 -8.77 -4.59
N ASN A 16 0.87 -9.47 -5.57
CA ASN A 16 2.08 -10.27 -5.38
C ASN A 16 3.34 -9.42 -5.13
N ASP A 17 3.35 -8.16 -5.54
CA ASP A 17 4.47 -7.24 -5.34
C ASP A 17 4.51 -6.67 -3.92
N TYR A 18 3.62 -7.12 -3.05
CA TYR A 18 3.58 -6.74 -1.65
C TYR A 18 4.11 -7.84 -0.73
N THR A 19 4.69 -7.39 0.38
CA THR A 19 5.15 -8.22 1.50
C THR A 19 4.40 -7.83 2.77
N ILE A 20 3.78 -8.81 3.42
CA ILE A 20 3.07 -8.61 4.69
C ILE A 20 4.04 -8.12 5.78
N GLN A 21 3.60 -7.12 6.54
CA GLN A 21 4.33 -6.51 7.64
C GLN A 21 3.51 -6.63 8.94
N GLY A 22 4.22 -6.85 10.05
CA GLY A 22 3.59 -6.90 11.38
C GLY A 22 3.17 -5.52 11.92
N SER A 23 3.73 -4.45 11.36
CA SER A 23 3.46 -3.05 11.73
C SER A 23 3.43 -2.15 10.51
N GLN A 24 2.88 -0.95 10.65
CA GLN A 24 2.97 0.06 9.61
C GLN A 24 4.44 0.36 9.31
N PRO A 25 4.91 0.23 8.07
CA PRO A 25 6.26 0.62 7.73
C PRO A 25 6.40 2.15 7.82
N SER A 26 7.52 2.60 8.39
CA SER A 26 7.87 4.02 8.46
C SER A 26 8.37 4.48 7.10
N CYS A 27 7.45 4.98 6.29
CA CYS A 27 7.72 5.53 4.99
C CYS A 27 7.74 7.05 5.08
N ALA A 28 8.86 7.67 4.72
CA ALA A 28 8.94 9.12 4.60
C ALA A 28 8.65 9.53 3.16
N GLY A 29 7.86 10.58 2.96
CA GLY A 29 7.53 11.16 1.65
C GLY A 29 6.12 10.88 1.15
N THR A 30 5.79 11.39 -0.04
CA THR A 30 4.40 11.47 -0.53
C THR A 30 4.21 11.23 -2.03
N ASP A 31 5.25 10.80 -2.75
CA ASP A 31 5.21 10.70 -4.22
C ASP A 31 4.82 9.30 -4.74
N HIS A 32 5.07 8.25 -3.96
CA HIS A 32 4.79 6.87 -4.35
C HIS A 32 4.10 6.07 -3.26
N ILE A 33 3.41 4.98 -3.62
CA ILE A 33 2.85 4.05 -2.65
C ILE A 33 4.00 3.34 -1.93
N CYS A 34 3.98 3.40 -0.61
CA CYS A 34 4.89 2.61 0.22
C CYS A 34 4.24 1.33 0.71
N ALA A 35 3.06 1.46 1.31
CA ALA A 35 2.36 0.35 1.90
C ALA A 35 0.86 0.57 1.90
N VAL A 36 0.12 -0.53 1.90
CA VAL A 36 -1.35 -0.51 1.99
C VAL A 36 -1.79 -1.39 3.15
N GLN A 37 -2.86 -0.97 3.82
CA GLN A 37 -3.54 -1.77 4.81
C GLN A 37 -4.69 -2.49 4.13
N ALA A 38 -4.68 -3.82 4.17
CA ALA A 38 -5.69 -4.64 3.54
C ALA A 38 -5.98 -5.91 4.35
N THR A 39 -6.98 -6.66 3.92
CA THR A 39 -7.19 -8.03 4.41
C THR A 39 -6.24 -8.98 3.66
N PRO A 40 -5.48 -9.85 4.35
CA PRO A 40 -4.69 -10.88 3.70
C PRO A 40 -5.60 -11.90 3.00
N ASP A 41 -5.23 -12.29 1.79
CA ASP A 41 -5.77 -13.48 1.14
C ASP A 41 -5.17 -14.78 1.72
N SER A 42 -5.53 -15.93 1.15
CA SER A 42 -5.00 -17.24 1.55
C SER A 42 -3.48 -17.41 1.36
N ASN A 43 -2.83 -16.51 0.62
CA ASN A 43 -1.39 -16.50 0.33
C ASN A 43 -0.65 -15.37 1.06
N ASN A 44 -1.28 -14.71 2.04
CA ASN A 44 -0.75 -13.54 2.74
C ASN A 44 -0.42 -12.36 1.80
N LYS A 45 -1.26 -12.14 0.78
CA LYS A 45 -1.21 -10.98 -0.11
C LYS A 45 -2.37 -10.03 0.16
N PRO A 46 -2.20 -8.72 -0.08
CA PRO A 46 -3.27 -7.75 0.14
C PRO A 46 -4.42 -7.98 -0.85
N GLN A 47 -5.64 -8.05 -0.33
CA GLN A 47 -6.83 -7.97 -1.18
C GLN A 47 -7.03 -6.52 -1.66
N LEU A 48 -6.50 -6.21 -2.86
CA LEU A 48 -6.65 -4.91 -3.52
C LEU A 48 -8.05 -4.75 -4.11
N THR A 49 -9.03 -4.45 -3.25
CA THR A 49 -10.39 -4.09 -3.66
C THR A 49 -10.40 -2.79 -4.46
N ASP A 50 -11.45 -2.56 -5.25
CA ASP A 50 -11.56 -1.33 -6.04
C ASP A 50 -11.64 -0.07 -5.15
N ALA A 51 -12.22 -0.20 -3.95
CA ALA A 51 -12.21 0.87 -2.95
C ALA A 51 -10.79 1.22 -2.48
N LEU A 52 -9.96 0.22 -2.19
CA LEU A 52 -8.57 0.44 -1.79
C LEU A 52 -7.75 1.04 -2.93
N LYS A 53 -7.94 0.56 -4.17
CA LYS A 53 -7.29 1.15 -5.35
C LYS A 53 -7.69 2.61 -5.56
N ASN A 54 -8.97 2.94 -5.38
CA ASN A 54 -9.43 4.32 -5.46
C ASN A 54 -8.81 5.19 -4.35
N GLU A 55 -8.72 4.68 -3.12
CA GLU A 55 -8.04 5.35 -2.02
C GLU A 55 -6.55 5.59 -2.32
N MET A 56 -5.87 4.63 -2.96
CA MET A 56 -4.48 4.78 -3.40
C MET A 56 -4.33 5.90 -4.44
N ILE A 57 -5.25 6.00 -5.40
CA ILE A 57 -5.25 7.08 -6.39
C ILE A 57 -5.44 8.44 -5.71
N ILE A 58 -6.43 8.55 -4.81
CA ILE A 58 -6.70 9.79 -4.07
C ILE A 58 -5.52 10.19 -3.19
N ALA A 59 -4.87 9.22 -2.54
CA ALA A 59 -3.69 9.46 -1.71
C ALA A 59 -2.50 9.99 -2.55
N LEU A 60 -2.25 9.39 -3.72
CA LEU A 60 -1.21 9.85 -4.64
C LEU A 60 -1.50 11.23 -5.23
N ASP A 61 -2.75 11.48 -5.64
CA ASP A 61 -3.17 12.76 -6.23
C ASP A 61 -3.06 13.91 -5.21
N ASN A 62 -3.51 13.68 -3.98
CA ASN A 62 -3.38 14.66 -2.90
C ASN A 62 -1.98 14.70 -2.27
N ARG A 63 -1.09 13.79 -2.67
CA ARG A 63 0.22 13.57 -2.02
C ARG A 63 0.11 13.50 -0.50
N SER A 64 -0.90 12.77 -0.03
CA SER A 64 -1.20 12.64 1.38
C SER A 64 -1.56 11.20 1.70
N ALA A 65 -0.89 10.64 2.70
CA ALA A 65 -1.25 9.33 3.23
C ALA A 65 -2.70 9.33 3.73
N SER A 66 -3.35 8.18 3.63
CA SER A 66 -4.70 7.93 4.13
C SER A 66 -4.66 6.84 5.19
N THR A 67 -5.80 6.53 5.80
CA THR A 67 -5.94 5.48 6.82
C THR A 67 -5.39 4.14 6.34
N ASN A 68 -5.67 3.76 5.07
CA ASN A 68 -5.25 2.47 4.53
C ASN A 68 -4.08 2.56 3.55
N VAL A 69 -3.51 3.74 3.31
CA VAL A 69 -2.48 3.93 2.30
C VAL A 69 -1.37 4.81 2.86
N SER A 70 -0.17 4.26 2.94
CA SER A 70 1.05 4.97 3.31
C SER A 70 1.87 5.26 2.06
N LEU A 71 2.36 6.49 1.95
CA LEU A 71 3.18 6.97 0.84
C LEU A 71 4.67 7.02 1.24
N LYS A 72 5.56 7.00 0.24
CA LYS A 72 7.00 7.20 0.37
C LYS A 72 7.51 8.17 -0.70
N ASP A 73 8.69 8.71 -0.44
CA ASP A 73 9.52 9.41 -1.41
C ASP A 73 10.08 8.41 -2.45
N SER A 74 10.65 8.94 -3.54
CA SER A 74 11.20 8.11 -4.63
C SER A 74 12.32 7.20 -4.16
#